data_AF-A0A1Y0MZM2-F1
#
_entry.id   AF-A0A1Y0MZM2-F1
#
_cell.length_a   1.000
_cell.length_b   1.000
_cell.length_c   1.000
_cell.angle_alpha   90.00
_cell.angle_beta   90.00
_cell.angle_gamma   90.00
#
_symmetry.space_group_name_H-M   'P 1'
#
loop_
_entity.id
_entity.type
_entity.pdbx_description
1 polymer ?
#
loop_
_entity_poly.entity_id
_entity_poly.type
_entity_poly.pdbx_seq_one_letter_code
_entity_poly.pdbx_strand_id
1 'polypeptide(L)'
;MTSIATNTDTTKPNTNSTSTAKTPAKLSSGISEEVITELSREINNMLSFAIFNGITVNTDVNSLIQNSNVDDLINAHNLLCKNVAPATPKSIVYTKKLNKDSNGKSIFRKLPLLRNLILLALFFLVTYVITGMSPEVNNDSLDKGMMDNSGISLLLNIGYLSSVAGLGVLFFLLKEVSLSLKKGSLIPENAIGYLSQIILGVIAGLIMSEIISFYTQDPKQINLFNKSILALVGGFSSDAIFSILQGIIDKIKGIFISPNTIK
;
A
#
# COMPACT_ATOMS: atom_id res chain seq x y z
N MET A 1 98.95 -16.93 -19.98
CA MET A 1 98.75 -16.41 -18.61
C MET A 1 97.66 -17.25 -17.95
N THR A 2 97.82 -17.64 -16.68
CA THR A 2 96.79 -18.15 -15.72
C THR A 2 95.83 -19.28 -16.18
N SER A 3 95.77 -20.52 -15.67
CA SER A 3 95.96 -21.12 -14.32
C SER A 3 94.85 -20.73 -13.31
N ILE A 4 94.11 -21.61 -12.61
CA ILE A 4 94.25 -23.06 -12.29
C ILE A 4 92.88 -23.81 -12.35
N ALA A 5 92.83 -25.09 -11.92
CA ALA A 5 91.82 -26.13 -12.13
C ALA A 5 90.88 -26.50 -10.93
N THR A 6 89.95 -27.43 -11.18
CA THR A 6 89.36 -28.49 -10.28
C THR A 6 87.93 -28.33 -9.71
N ASN A 7 87.26 -29.48 -9.56
CA ASN A 7 85.89 -29.78 -9.11
C ASN A 7 85.51 -29.29 -7.69
N THR A 8 84.21 -29.26 -7.36
CA THR A 8 83.45 -30.27 -6.54
C THR A 8 82.24 -29.63 -5.83
N ASP A 9 81.14 -30.38 -5.70
CA ASP A 9 80.04 -30.11 -4.75
C ASP A 9 80.51 -29.90 -3.30
N THR A 10 79.80 -29.05 -2.51
CA THR A 10 79.12 -29.50 -1.26
C THR A 10 78.32 -28.40 -0.53
N THR A 11 77.18 -28.82 0.04
CA THR A 11 76.51 -28.33 1.27
C THR A 11 75.90 -26.90 1.39
N LYS A 12 74.55 -26.90 1.47
CA LYS A 12 73.64 -26.04 2.29
C LYS A 12 74.12 -25.85 3.77
N PRO A 13 73.58 -24.92 4.61
CA PRO A 13 72.18 -24.42 4.59
C PRO A 13 71.92 -22.93 4.99
N ASN A 14 70.61 -22.60 5.00
CA ASN A 14 69.87 -21.61 5.84
C ASN A 14 69.77 -20.10 5.46
N THR A 15 68.50 -19.74 5.20
CA THR A 15 67.74 -18.63 5.80
C THR A 15 68.30 -17.19 5.77
N ASN A 16 67.65 -16.31 5.01
CA ASN A 16 66.91 -15.18 5.60
C ASN A 16 65.93 -14.50 4.64
N SER A 17 64.90 -13.89 5.23
CA SER A 17 63.78 -13.21 4.56
C SER A 17 64.19 -11.96 3.79
N THR A 18 63.47 -11.67 2.70
CA THR A 18 63.19 -10.28 2.29
C THR A 18 61.70 -10.11 2.02
N SER A 19 61.12 -9.13 2.71
CA SER A 19 59.71 -8.74 2.57
C SER A 19 59.44 -8.16 1.17
N THR A 20 58.36 -8.61 0.52
CA THR A 20 57.65 -7.81 -0.49
C THR A 20 56.22 -7.62 -0.04
N ALA A 21 55.82 -6.35 0.11
CA ALA A 21 54.50 -5.98 0.61
C ALA A 21 53.40 -6.46 -0.35
N LYS A 22 52.53 -7.34 0.14
CA LYS A 22 51.28 -7.66 -0.56
C LYS A 22 50.30 -6.53 -0.32
N THR A 23 49.93 -5.83 -1.39
CA THR A 23 48.72 -4.98 -1.44
C THR A 23 47.55 -5.78 -0.86
N PRO A 24 46.77 -5.23 0.09
CA PRO A 24 45.66 -5.96 0.68
C PRO A 24 44.64 -6.28 -0.43
N ALA A 25 44.36 -7.57 -0.61
CA ALA A 25 43.34 -8.01 -1.55
C ALA A 25 42.00 -7.37 -1.15
N LYS A 26 41.39 -6.62 -2.06
CA LYS A 26 40.08 -6.02 -1.83
C LYS A 26 39.09 -7.16 -1.55
N LEU A 27 38.67 -7.28 -0.29
CA LEU A 27 37.77 -8.34 0.15
C LEU A 27 36.54 -8.31 -0.75
N SER A 28 36.24 -9.43 -1.43
CA SER A 28 35.03 -9.51 -2.24
C SER A 28 33.83 -9.60 -1.31
N SER A 29 33.28 -8.44 -0.95
CA SER A 29 31.96 -8.35 -0.33
C SER A 29 30.98 -9.20 -1.15
N GLY A 30 30.25 -10.10 -0.48
CA GLY A 30 29.18 -10.87 -1.11
C GLY A 30 27.99 -10.00 -1.56
N ILE A 31 27.99 -8.72 -1.15
CA ILE A 31 27.03 -7.69 -1.52
C ILE A 31 27.68 -6.78 -2.55
N SER A 32 26.98 -6.53 -3.66
CA SER A 32 27.50 -5.71 -4.76
C SER A 32 27.65 -4.24 -4.38
N GLU A 33 28.63 -3.56 -5.00
CA GLU A 33 28.87 -2.12 -4.86
C GLU A 33 27.61 -1.28 -5.16
N GLU A 34 26.74 -1.76 -6.05
CA GLU A 34 25.46 -1.13 -6.38
C GLU A 34 24.47 -1.17 -5.20
N VAL A 35 24.38 -2.30 -4.47
CA VAL A 35 23.54 -2.38 -3.25
C VAL A 35 24.09 -1.51 -2.14
N ILE A 36 25.42 -1.42 -1.98
CA ILE A 36 26.06 -0.51 -1.00
C ILE A 36 25.77 0.96 -1.34
N THR A 37 25.83 1.31 -2.62
CA THR A 37 25.51 2.64 -3.14
C THR A 37 24.03 2.98 -2.93
N GLU A 38 23.13 2.03 -3.19
CA GLU A 38 21.69 2.20 -2.99
C GLU A 38 21.34 2.36 -1.52
N LEU A 39 21.91 1.53 -0.63
CA LEU A 39 21.72 1.62 0.81
C LEU A 39 22.19 2.97 1.36
N SER A 40 23.36 3.44 0.90
CA SER A 40 23.88 4.79 1.21
C SER A 40 22.91 5.89 0.73
N ARG A 41 22.30 5.73 -0.45
CA ARG A 41 21.33 6.66 -1.01
C ARG A 41 20.03 6.68 -0.19
N GLU A 42 19.53 5.53 0.25
CA GLU A 42 18.34 5.41 1.09
C GLU A 42 18.54 6.03 2.48
N ILE A 43 19.67 5.74 3.13
CA ILE A 43 20.08 6.35 4.41
C ILE A 43 20.06 7.88 4.32
N ASN A 44 20.70 8.46 3.29
CA ASN A 44 20.72 9.90 3.06
C ASN A 44 19.32 10.49 2.81
N ASN A 45 18.44 9.75 2.13
CA ASN A 45 17.05 10.17 1.91
C ASN A 45 16.23 10.14 3.22
N MET A 46 16.38 9.11 4.04
CA MET A 46 15.73 9.01 5.35
C MET A 46 16.22 10.08 6.31
N LEU A 47 17.52 10.34 6.37
CA LEU A 47 18.11 11.40 7.19
C LEU A 47 17.59 12.79 6.77
N SER A 48 17.58 13.06 5.46
CA SER A 48 17.00 14.30 4.90
C SER A 48 15.52 14.47 5.28
N PHE A 49 14.74 13.38 5.21
CA PHE A 49 13.33 13.38 5.56
C PHE A 49 13.11 13.61 7.05
N ALA A 50 13.88 12.95 7.92
CA ALA A 50 13.77 13.12 9.37
C ALA A 50 14.04 14.57 9.78
N ILE A 51 15.15 15.15 9.30
CA ILE A 51 15.52 16.55 9.56
C ILE A 51 14.43 17.51 9.05
N PHE A 52 13.94 17.33 7.82
CA PHE A 52 12.92 18.22 7.23
C PHE A 52 11.57 18.18 7.96
N ASN A 53 11.21 17.05 8.56
CA ASN A 53 9.95 16.87 9.30
C ASN A 53 10.12 17.08 10.83
N GLY A 54 11.30 17.49 11.31
CA GLY A 54 11.56 17.69 12.74
C GLY A 54 11.58 16.40 13.57
N ILE A 55 11.80 15.25 12.93
CA ILE A 55 11.91 13.94 13.59
C ILE A 55 13.29 13.84 14.25
N THR A 56 13.33 13.45 15.52
CA THR A 56 14.58 13.19 16.24
C THR A 56 15.32 12.02 15.61
N VAL A 57 16.56 12.25 15.18
CA VAL A 57 17.44 11.23 14.62
C VAL A 57 18.25 10.60 15.76
N ASN A 58 18.39 9.27 15.78
CA ASN A 58 19.32 8.63 16.72
C ASN A 58 20.75 9.04 16.36
N THR A 59 21.48 9.61 17.32
CA THR A 59 22.88 10.04 17.17
C THR A 59 23.84 8.91 16.83
N ASP A 60 23.52 7.66 17.20
CA ASP A 60 24.30 6.46 16.87
C ASP A 60 24.43 6.25 15.35
N VAL A 61 23.46 6.75 14.57
CA VAL A 61 23.49 6.69 13.11
C VAL A 61 24.69 7.46 12.53
N ASN A 62 25.17 8.51 13.21
CA ASN A 62 26.25 9.35 12.68
C ASN A 62 27.62 8.65 12.67
N SER A 63 27.92 7.80 13.67
CA SER A 63 29.15 7.00 13.68
C SER A 63 29.07 5.83 12.68
N LEU A 64 27.89 5.21 12.56
CA LEU A 64 27.65 4.10 11.63
C LEU A 64 27.78 4.52 10.14
N ILE A 65 27.36 5.74 9.78
CA ILE A 65 27.49 6.23 8.39
C ILE A 65 28.95 6.50 8.02
N GLN A 66 29.80 6.94 8.95
CA GLN A 66 31.18 7.37 8.65
C GLN A 66 32.09 6.21 8.22
N ASN A 67 31.88 5.02 8.78
CA ASN A 67 32.77 3.87 8.57
C ASN A 67 32.66 3.23 7.17
N SER A 68 31.57 3.49 6.43
CA SER A 68 31.28 2.91 5.10
C SER A 68 31.26 1.36 5.04
N ASN A 69 31.30 0.67 6.18
CA ASN A 69 31.16 -0.79 6.25
C ASN A 69 29.71 -1.20 6.00
N VAL A 70 29.49 -2.30 5.28
CA VAL A 70 28.15 -2.76 4.90
C VAL A 70 27.29 -3.08 6.12
N ASP A 71 27.87 -3.70 7.15
CA ASP A 71 27.17 -4.01 8.40
C ASP A 71 26.74 -2.73 9.14
N ASP A 72 27.60 -1.72 9.17
CA ASP A 72 27.31 -0.43 9.82
C ASP A 72 26.21 0.33 9.05
N LEU A 73 26.24 0.29 7.71
CA LEU A 73 25.19 0.85 6.86
C LEU A 73 23.84 0.12 7.07
N ILE A 74 23.84 -1.22 7.18
CA ILE A 74 22.62 -1.99 7.46
C ILE A 74 22.05 -1.61 8.84
N ASN A 75 22.91 -1.46 9.85
CA ASN A 75 22.50 -1.02 11.18
C ASN A 75 21.95 0.43 11.18
N ALA A 76 22.62 1.36 10.50
CA ALA A 76 22.15 2.73 10.30
C ALA A 76 20.78 2.77 9.60
N HIS A 77 20.61 1.98 8.54
CA HIS A 77 19.34 1.84 7.81
C HIS A 77 18.22 1.30 8.71
N ASN A 78 18.51 0.27 9.52
CA ASN A 78 17.53 -0.34 10.43
C ASN A 78 17.11 0.60 11.57
N LEU A 79 18.03 1.41 12.10
CA LEU A 79 17.73 2.47 13.05
C LEU A 79 16.87 3.57 12.40
N LEU A 80 17.28 4.07 11.23
CA LEU A 80 16.53 5.10 10.51
C LEU A 80 15.12 4.64 10.14
N CYS A 81 14.94 3.39 9.70
CA CYS A 81 13.61 2.81 9.44
C CYS A 81 12.66 2.92 10.63
N LYS A 82 13.17 2.74 11.86
CA LYS A 82 12.37 2.90 13.09
C LYS A 82 12.08 4.37 13.38
N ASN A 83 13.07 5.26 13.19
CA ASN A 83 12.89 6.70 13.43
C ASN A 83 11.92 7.37 12.43
N VAL A 84 11.93 6.97 11.15
CA VAL A 84 11.04 7.59 10.13
C VAL A 84 9.64 6.99 10.08
N ALA A 85 9.35 5.96 10.87
CA ALA A 85 8.03 5.33 10.92
C ALA A 85 6.93 6.37 11.25
N PRO A 86 5.78 6.37 10.57
CA PRO A 86 5.26 5.33 9.66
C PRO A 86 5.67 5.49 8.19
N ALA A 87 6.56 6.42 7.83
CA ALA A 87 7.12 6.47 6.49
C ALA A 87 8.10 5.30 6.25
N THR A 88 8.33 4.97 4.98
CA THR A 88 9.24 3.90 4.54
C THR A 88 10.32 4.49 3.63
N PRO A 89 11.50 3.87 3.46
CA PRO A 89 12.51 4.34 2.50
C PRO A 89 11.90 4.59 1.10
N LYS A 90 11.06 3.65 0.66
CA LYS A 90 10.31 3.71 -0.60
C LYS A 90 9.35 4.89 -0.69
N SER A 91 8.51 5.12 0.32
CA SER A 91 7.55 6.24 0.32
C SER A 91 8.25 7.60 0.43
N ILE A 92 9.39 7.67 1.11
CA ILE A 92 10.25 8.85 1.18
C ILE A 92 10.84 9.17 -0.19
N VAL A 93 11.42 8.19 -0.89
CA VAL A 93 11.97 8.35 -2.26
C VAL A 93 10.86 8.79 -3.23
N TYR A 94 9.69 8.16 -3.16
CA TYR A 94 8.53 8.54 -3.98
C TYR A 94 8.09 9.99 -3.72
N THR A 95 7.88 10.36 -2.45
CA THR A 95 7.49 11.71 -2.04
C THR A 95 8.55 12.77 -2.41
N LYS A 96 9.85 12.42 -2.32
CA LYS A 96 10.95 13.29 -2.75
C LYS A 96 10.93 13.54 -4.27
N LYS A 97 10.65 12.51 -5.08
CA LYS A 97 10.49 12.65 -6.55
C LYS A 97 9.31 13.57 -6.90
N LEU A 98 8.14 13.35 -6.27
CA LEU A 98 6.95 14.19 -6.45
C LEU A 98 7.17 15.67 -6.12
N ASN A 99 8.05 15.97 -5.15
CA ASN A 99 8.43 17.34 -4.80
C ASN A 99 9.55 17.91 -5.68
N LYS A 100 10.44 17.09 -6.26
CA LYS A 100 11.51 17.56 -7.14
C LYS A 100 11.03 17.93 -8.54
N ASP A 101 10.05 17.20 -9.08
CA ASP A 101 9.48 17.46 -10.42
C ASP A 101 8.48 18.65 -10.43
N SER A 102 8.45 19.44 -9.35
CA SER A 102 7.44 20.46 -9.03
C SER A 102 7.87 21.88 -9.42
N ASN A 103 7.97 22.18 -10.72
CA ASN A 103 7.99 23.56 -11.23
C ASN A 103 6.62 24.24 -11.03
N GLY A 104 6.28 24.64 -9.80
CA GLY A 104 5.11 25.46 -9.43
C GLY A 104 3.71 24.86 -9.67
N LYS A 105 3.59 23.64 -10.19
CA LYS A 105 2.29 23.03 -10.54
C LYS A 105 1.47 22.66 -9.30
N SER A 106 0.16 22.86 -9.36
CA SER A 106 -0.79 22.51 -8.28
C SER A 106 -0.66 21.04 -7.83
N ILE A 107 -0.83 20.79 -6.53
CA ILE A 107 -0.90 19.47 -5.89
C ILE A 107 -1.83 18.49 -6.63
N PHE A 108 -2.89 18.99 -7.24
CA PHE A 108 -3.88 18.22 -8.02
C PHE A 108 -3.30 17.59 -9.30
N ARG A 109 -2.16 18.08 -9.80
CA ARG A 109 -1.39 17.47 -10.90
C ARG A 109 -0.23 16.59 -10.42
N LYS A 110 0.19 16.69 -9.15
CA LYS A 110 1.31 15.92 -8.60
C LYS A 110 0.91 14.49 -8.25
N LEU A 111 -0.32 14.28 -7.79
CA LEU A 111 -0.83 12.98 -7.35
C LEU A 111 -1.92 12.48 -8.32
N PRO A 112 -1.56 11.75 -9.39
CA PRO A 112 -2.53 11.28 -10.37
C PRO A 112 -3.57 10.33 -9.77
N LEU A 113 -3.19 9.54 -8.76
CA LEU A 113 -4.09 8.65 -8.01
C LEU A 113 -5.17 9.46 -7.29
N LEU A 114 -4.76 10.43 -6.46
CA LEU A 114 -5.68 11.30 -5.73
C LEU A 114 -6.61 12.07 -6.68
N ARG A 115 -6.07 12.61 -7.78
CA ARG A 115 -6.87 13.26 -8.83
C ARG A 115 -7.94 12.33 -9.40
N ASN A 116 -7.56 11.11 -9.77
CA ASN A 116 -8.48 10.15 -10.38
C ASN A 116 -9.56 9.71 -9.37
N LEU A 117 -9.22 9.51 -8.09
CA LEU A 117 -10.19 9.23 -7.03
C LEU A 117 -11.17 10.39 -6.81
N ILE A 118 -10.71 11.64 -6.82
CA ILE A 118 -11.58 12.83 -6.68
C ILE A 118 -12.50 12.98 -7.90
N LEU A 119 -11.99 12.78 -9.12
CA LEU A 119 -12.80 12.81 -10.34
C LEU A 119 -13.88 11.71 -10.34
N LEU A 120 -13.54 10.51 -9.88
CA LEU A 120 -14.50 9.41 -9.76
C LEU A 120 -15.53 9.66 -8.65
N ALA A 121 -15.13 10.28 -7.54
CA ALA A 121 -16.06 10.68 -6.47
C ALA A 121 -17.04 11.75 -6.95
N LEU A 122 -16.57 12.72 -7.74
CA LEU A 122 -17.42 13.72 -8.38
C LEU A 122 -18.37 13.08 -9.41
N PHE A 123 -17.91 12.10 -10.18
CA PHE A 123 -18.76 11.34 -11.10
C PHE A 123 -19.88 10.59 -10.37
N PHE A 124 -19.57 9.89 -9.27
CA PHE A 124 -20.59 9.23 -8.47
C PHE A 124 -21.53 10.23 -7.78
N LEU A 125 -21.03 11.38 -7.31
CA LEU A 125 -21.88 12.45 -6.75
C LEU A 125 -22.86 13.01 -7.77
N VAL A 126 -22.40 13.26 -9.00
CA VAL A 126 -23.27 13.71 -10.11
C VAL A 126 -24.29 12.64 -10.47
N THR A 127 -23.88 11.37 -10.54
CA THR A 127 -24.77 10.23 -10.80
C THR A 127 -25.83 10.09 -9.71
N TYR A 128 -25.45 10.22 -8.44
CA TYR A 128 -26.34 10.22 -7.27
C TYR A 128 -27.39 11.32 -7.36
N VAL A 129 -26.99 12.56 -7.65
CA VAL A 129 -27.93 13.69 -7.77
C VAL A 129 -28.88 13.49 -8.96
N ILE A 130 -28.36 13.12 -10.14
CA ILE A 130 -29.20 12.94 -11.34
C ILE A 130 -30.21 11.80 -11.16
N THR A 131 -29.78 10.64 -10.62
CA THR A 131 -30.67 9.50 -10.39
C THR A 131 -31.67 9.77 -9.27
N GLY A 132 -31.22 10.35 -8.15
CA GLY A 132 -32.08 10.71 -7.01
C GLY A 132 -33.08 11.85 -7.28
N MET A 133 -32.93 12.58 -8.38
CA MET A 133 -33.93 13.54 -8.88
C MET A 133 -34.98 12.89 -9.80
N SER A 134 -34.81 11.63 -10.20
CA SER A 134 -35.78 10.95 -11.07
C SER A 134 -37.03 10.54 -10.28
N PRO A 135 -38.25 10.77 -10.82
CA PRO A 135 -39.49 10.24 -10.23
C PRO A 135 -39.48 8.70 -10.08
N GLU A 136 -38.69 8.01 -10.91
CA GLU A 136 -38.52 6.55 -10.89
C GLU A 136 -37.70 6.04 -9.70
N VAL A 137 -37.00 6.92 -8.96
CA VAL A 137 -36.20 6.58 -7.78
C VAL A 137 -36.93 7.06 -6.53
N ASN A 138 -37.74 6.17 -5.97
CA ASN A 138 -38.61 6.44 -4.82
C ASN A 138 -38.75 5.18 -3.95
N ASN A 139 -39.40 5.30 -2.77
CA ASN A 139 -39.61 4.18 -1.84
C ASN A 139 -40.28 2.98 -2.53
N ASP A 140 -41.41 3.18 -3.20
CA ASP A 140 -42.21 2.12 -3.83
C ASP A 140 -41.46 1.34 -4.93
N SER A 141 -40.55 2.02 -5.62
CA SER A 141 -39.69 1.44 -6.66
C SER A 141 -38.47 0.70 -6.09
N LEU A 142 -37.91 1.19 -4.97
CA LEU A 142 -36.76 0.59 -4.30
C LEU A 142 -37.15 -0.59 -3.42
N ASP A 143 -38.35 -0.58 -2.83
CA ASP A 143 -38.85 -1.65 -1.96
C ASP A 143 -39.01 -2.98 -2.72
N LYS A 144 -39.50 -2.91 -3.97
CA LYS A 144 -39.51 -4.02 -4.96
C LYS A 144 -38.13 -4.66 -5.21
N GLY A 145 -37.05 -3.95 -4.87
CA GLY A 145 -35.68 -4.40 -5.06
C GLY A 145 -35.34 -4.77 -6.50
N MET A 146 -34.27 -5.55 -6.66
CA MET A 146 -33.77 -5.97 -7.97
C MET A 146 -34.65 -7.02 -8.68
N MET A 147 -35.44 -7.81 -7.94
CA MET A 147 -36.21 -8.93 -8.50
C MET A 147 -37.57 -8.51 -9.07
N ASP A 148 -38.31 -7.65 -8.36
CA ASP A 148 -39.70 -7.29 -8.75
C ASP A 148 -39.78 -5.91 -9.43
N ASN A 149 -38.65 -5.21 -9.58
CA ASN A 149 -38.55 -4.00 -10.40
C ASN A 149 -38.03 -4.35 -11.82
N SER A 150 -38.42 -3.57 -12.83
CA SER A 150 -38.08 -3.81 -14.23
C SER A 150 -37.90 -2.52 -15.04
N GLY A 151 -37.32 -2.66 -16.24
CA GLY A 151 -37.15 -1.55 -17.19
C GLY A 151 -36.26 -0.42 -16.66
N ILE A 152 -36.65 0.82 -16.94
CA ILE A 152 -35.85 2.02 -16.60
C ILE A 152 -35.80 2.29 -15.09
N SER A 153 -36.85 1.94 -14.35
CA SER A 153 -36.91 2.13 -12.89
C SER A 153 -35.84 1.30 -12.19
N LEU A 154 -35.69 0.02 -12.55
CA LEU A 154 -34.62 -0.84 -12.05
C LEU A 154 -33.23 -0.26 -12.36
N LEU A 155 -32.98 0.21 -13.59
CA LEU A 155 -31.68 0.76 -13.99
C LEU A 155 -31.33 2.02 -13.19
N LEU A 156 -32.31 2.90 -12.96
CA LEU A 156 -32.11 4.12 -12.18
C LEU A 156 -31.93 3.83 -10.69
N ASN A 157 -32.65 2.86 -10.13
CA ASN A 157 -32.48 2.42 -8.74
C ASN A 157 -31.13 1.76 -8.48
N ILE A 158 -30.67 0.87 -9.37
CA ILE A 158 -29.32 0.29 -9.29
C ILE A 158 -28.28 1.41 -9.48
N GLY A 159 -28.46 2.32 -10.44
CA GLY A 159 -27.56 3.46 -10.64
C GLY A 159 -27.44 4.35 -9.40
N TYR A 160 -28.57 4.65 -8.76
CA TYR A 160 -28.66 5.39 -7.50
C TYR A 160 -27.90 4.67 -6.38
N LEU A 161 -28.26 3.42 -6.05
CA LEU A 161 -27.62 2.66 -4.97
C LEU A 161 -26.12 2.40 -5.24
N SER A 162 -25.74 2.13 -6.50
CA SER A 162 -24.34 2.01 -6.93
C SER A 162 -23.56 3.28 -6.68
N SER A 163 -24.19 4.44 -6.93
CA SER A 163 -23.54 5.74 -6.71
C SER A 163 -23.35 6.06 -5.23
N VAL A 164 -24.31 5.69 -4.37
CA VAL A 164 -24.17 5.82 -2.91
C VAL A 164 -23.08 4.88 -2.37
N ALA A 165 -23.01 3.63 -2.84
CA ALA A 165 -21.94 2.70 -2.49
C ALA A 165 -20.56 3.18 -3.00
N GLY A 166 -20.50 3.70 -4.22
CA GLY A 166 -19.32 4.31 -4.82
C GLY A 166 -18.79 5.51 -4.03
N LEU A 167 -19.68 6.38 -3.54
CA LEU A 167 -19.33 7.46 -2.62
C LEU A 167 -18.78 6.94 -1.30
N GLY A 168 -19.35 5.86 -0.75
CA GLY A 168 -18.88 5.21 0.47
C GLY A 168 -17.43 4.75 0.37
N VAL A 169 -17.12 3.93 -0.64
CA VAL A 169 -15.76 3.40 -0.83
C VAL A 169 -14.74 4.49 -1.18
N LEU A 170 -15.14 5.50 -1.95
CA LEU A 170 -14.24 6.61 -2.27
C LEU A 170 -14.02 7.55 -1.08
N PHE A 171 -14.99 7.72 -0.19
CA PHE A 171 -14.77 8.44 1.06
C PHE A 171 -13.75 7.72 1.95
N PHE A 172 -13.81 6.39 2.03
CA PHE A 172 -12.77 5.59 2.69
C PHE A 172 -11.39 5.80 2.05
N LEU A 173 -11.27 5.57 0.73
CA LEU A 173 -9.99 5.65 0.02
C LEU A 173 -9.38 7.05 0.01
N LEU A 174 -10.18 8.10 -0.17
CA LEU A 174 -9.70 9.48 -0.11
C LEU A 174 -9.19 9.84 1.30
N LYS A 175 -9.85 9.34 2.35
CA LYS A 175 -9.38 9.49 3.74
C LYS A 175 -8.08 8.74 3.98
N GLU A 176 -7.95 7.51 3.51
CA GLU A 176 -6.73 6.70 3.63
C GLU A 176 -5.55 7.35 2.89
N VAL A 177 -5.73 7.74 1.63
CA VAL A 177 -4.71 8.42 0.82
C VAL A 177 -4.30 9.76 1.43
N SER A 178 -5.26 10.53 1.96
CA SER A 178 -4.99 11.79 2.67
C SER A 178 -4.16 11.58 3.94
N LEU A 179 -4.49 10.55 4.74
CA LEU A 179 -3.70 10.18 5.92
C LEU A 179 -2.29 9.70 5.54
N SER A 180 -2.16 8.86 4.51
CA SER A 180 -0.88 8.36 4.00
C SER A 180 0.00 9.47 3.45
N LEU A 181 -0.59 10.46 2.76
CA LEU A 181 0.10 11.66 2.30
C LEU A 181 0.58 12.52 3.48
N LYS A 182 -0.29 12.80 4.46
CA LYS A 182 0.07 13.56 5.68
C LYS A 182 1.20 12.89 6.48
N LYS A 183 1.28 11.55 6.44
CA LYS A 183 2.28 10.74 7.14
C LYS A 183 3.57 10.50 6.33
N GLY A 184 3.65 10.94 5.07
CA GLY A 184 4.78 10.59 4.18
C GLY A 184 4.88 9.10 3.84
N SER A 185 3.83 8.32 4.10
CA SER A 185 3.76 6.87 3.92
C SER A 185 3.06 6.46 2.61
N LEU A 186 2.93 7.38 1.64
CA LEU A 186 2.28 7.12 0.37
C LEU A 186 3.17 6.26 -0.55
N ILE A 187 2.64 5.12 -0.99
CA ILE A 187 3.31 4.13 -1.82
C ILE A 187 2.53 3.99 -3.15
N PRO A 188 3.18 4.10 -4.33
CA PRO A 188 2.47 4.13 -5.60
C PRO A 188 1.83 2.79 -5.98
N GLU A 189 2.36 1.65 -5.52
CA GLU A 189 1.83 0.32 -5.86
C GLU A 189 0.43 0.05 -5.28
N ASN A 190 0.06 0.73 -4.19
CA ASN A 190 -1.29 0.65 -3.60
C ASN A 190 -2.40 1.03 -4.60
N ALA A 191 -2.05 1.78 -5.66
CA ALA A 191 -2.95 2.13 -6.77
C ALA A 191 -3.71 0.93 -7.37
N ILE A 192 -3.05 -0.23 -7.48
CA ILE A 192 -3.65 -1.43 -8.07
C ILE A 192 -4.71 -2.00 -7.11
N GLY A 193 -4.41 -2.02 -5.79
CA GLY A 193 -5.36 -2.43 -4.77
C GLY A 193 -6.60 -1.53 -4.71
N TYR A 194 -6.42 -0.22 -4.85
CA TYR A 194 -7.53 0.75 -4.81
C TYR A 194 -8.59 0.51 -5.89
N LEU A 195 -8.22 0.07 -7.11
CA LEU A 195 -9.22 -0.27 -8.14
C LEU A 195 -10.08 -1.48 -7.74
N SER A 196 -9.43 -2.56 -7.27
CA SER A 196 -10.13 -3.74 -6.77
C SER A 196 -11.05 -3.38 -5.60
N GLN A 197 -10.58 -2.56 -4.67
CA GLN A 197 -11.35 -2.14 -3.51
C GLN A 197 -12.58 -1.30 -3.89
N ILE A 198 -12.48 -0.40 -4.88
CA ILE A 198 -13.65 0.33 -5.41
C ILE A 198 -14.72 -0.63 -5.93
N ILE A 199 -14.32 -1.63 -6.73
CA ILE A 199 -15.24 -2.62 -7.31
C ILE A 199 -15.90 -3.45 -6.19
N LEU A 200 -15.11 -3.95 -5.24
CA LEU A 200 -15.61 -4.73 -4.09
C LEU A 200 -16.56 -3.89 -3.21
N GLY A 201 -16.24 -2.62 -2.95
CA GLY A 201 -17.09 -1.73 -2.17
C GLY A 201 -18.43 -1.43 -2.84
N VAL A 202 -18.45 -1.15 -4.15
CA VAL A 202 -19.71 -0.96 -4.89
C VAL A 202 -20.58 -2.22 -4.83
N ILE A 203 -20.00 -3.40 -5.05
CA ILE A 203 -20.71 -4.68 -4.97
C ILE A 203 -21.24 -4.95 -3.55
N ALA A 204 -20.41 -4.75 -2.52
CA ALA A 204 -20.78 -4.96 -1.13
C ALA A 204 -21.91 -4.00 -0.69
N GLY A 205 -21.84 -2.74 -1.09
CA GLY A 205 -22.90 -1.75 -0.84
C GLY A 205 -24.23 -2.13 -1.50
N LEU A 206 -24.20 -2.50 -2.78
CA LEU A 206 -25.40 -2.97 -3.49
C LEU A 206 -26.03 -4.18 -2.80
N ILE A 207 -25.24 -5.23 -2.53
CA ILE A 207 -25.70 -6.43 -1.84
C ILE A 207 -26.32 -6.07 -0.48
N MET A 208 -25.67 -5.21 0.32
CA MET A 208 -26.19 -4.80 1.62
C MET A 208 -27.51 -4.02 1.51
N SER A 209 -27.66 -3.16 0.51
CA SER A 209 -28.89 -2.39 0.26
C SER A 209 -30.05 -3.22 -0.29
N GLU A 210 -29.78 -4.37 -0.91
CA GLU A 210 -30.82 -5.28 -1.41
C GLU A 210 -31.20 -6.35 -0.39
N ILE A 211 -30.26 -6.83 0.44
CA ILE A 211 -30.52 -7.81 1.50
C ILE A 211 -31.67 -7.38 2.42
N ILE A 212 -31.77 -6.10 2.78
CA ILE A 212 -32.80 -5.62 3.72
C ILE A 212 -34.24 -5.83 3.23
N SER A 213 -34.48 -5.84 1.91
CA SER A 213 -35.79 -6.13 1.30
C SER A 213 -36.25 -7.57 1.55
N PHE A 214 -35.33 -8.51 1.78
CA PHE A 214 -35.68 -9.91 2.06
C PHE A 214 -35.96 -10.20 3.55
N TYR A 215 -35.51 -9.33 4.47
CA TYR A 215 -35.59 -9.57 5.91
C TYR A 215 -36.62 -8.72 6.66
N THR A 216 -37.13 -7.64 6.06
CA THR A 216 -38.11 -6.76 6.72
C THR A 216 -39.52 -7.13 6.29
N GLN A 217 -40.34 -7.64 7.21
CA GLN A 217 -41.74 -7.98 6.93
C GLN A 217 -42.71 -6.79 6.99
N ASP A 218 -42.24 -5.61 7.42
CA ASP A 218 -43.04 -4.39 7.50
C ASP A 218 -42.51 -3.35 6.48
N PRO A 219 -43.04 -3.30 5.24
CA PRO A 219 -42.52 -2.44 4.18
C PRO A 219 -42.59 -0.95 4.51
N LYS A 220 -43.39 -0.55 5.51
CA LYS A 220 -43.41 0.84 6.02
C LYS A 220 -42.10 1.27 6.69
N GLN A 221 -41.19 0.33 7.00
CA GLN A 221 -39.89 0.61 7.60
C GLN A 221 -38.73 0.60 6.59
N ILE A 222 -38.91 0.10 5.35
CA ILE A 222 -37.90 0.22 4.30
C ILE A 222 -38.06 1.59 3.61
N ASN A 223 -37.41 2.60 4.19
CA ASN A 223 -37.23 3.89 3.54
C ASN A 223 -36.00 3.87 2.62
N LEU A 224 -36.05 4.60 1.50
CA LEU A 224 -34.92 4.95 0.63
C LEU A 224 -33.68 5.41 1.43
N PHE A 225 -33.89 6.11 2.55
CA PHE A 225 -32.85 6.47 3.52
C PHE A 225 -32.09 5.24 4.09
N ASN A 226 -32.80 4.18 4.46
CA ASN A 226 -32.22 2.97 5.03
C ASN A 226 -31.40 2.20 3.98
N LYS A 227 -31.94 2.01 2.77
CA LYS A 227 -31.19 1.41 1.65
C LYS A 227 -29.96 2.24 1.28
N SER A 228 -30.06 3.57 1.31
CA SER A 228 -28.92 4.47 1.06
C SER A 228 -27.84 4.37 2.13
N ILE A 229 -28.20 4.33 3.41
CA ILE A 229 -27.23 4.12 4.50
C ILE A 229 -26.55 2.76 4.34
N LEU A 230 -27.29 1.70 4.06
CA LEU A 230 -26.72 0.35 3.87
C LEU A 230 -25.77 0.29 2.66
N ALA A 231 -26.12 0.94 1.54
CA ALA A 231 -25.24 1.09 0.39
C ALA A 231 -23.95 1.85 0.76
N LEU A 232 -24.09 2.98 1.46
CA LEU A 232 -22.96 3.83 1.88
C LEU A 232 -22.02 3.10 2.84
N VAL A 233 -22.58 2.42 3.85
CA VAL A 233 -21.83 1.65 4.86
C VAL A 233 -21.16 0.44 4.22
N GLY A 234 -21.86 -0.29 3.34
CA GLY A 234 -21.28 -1.43 2.64
C GLY A 234 -20.16 -1.04 1.66
N GLY A 235 -20.28 0.12 1.01
CA GLY A 235 -19.21 0.72 0.23
C GLY A 235 -18.03 1.17 1.09
N PHE A 236 -18.28 1.91 2.16
CA PHE A 236 -17.24 2.42 3.06
C PHE A 236 -16.48 1.32 3.80
N SER A 237 -17.13 0.19 4.09
CA SER A 237 -16.62 -0.89 4.94
C SER A 237 -16.61 -2.24 4.21
N SER A 238 -16.18 -2.25 2.94
CA SER A 238 -16.07 -3.44 2.08
C SER A 238 -15.49 -4.65 2.81
N ASP A 239 -14.41 -4.44 3.55
CA ASP A 239 -13.63 -5.49 4.21
C ASP A 239 -14.35 -6.05 5.44
N ALA A 240 -15.12 -5.21 6.14
CA ALA A 240 -15.97 -5.66 7.25
C ALA A 240 -17.19 -6.42 6.75
N ILE A 241 -17.83 -5.98 5.66
CA ILE A 241 -18.94 -6.71 5.02
C ILE A 241 -18.44 -8.06 4.48
N PHE A 242 -17.29 -8.08 3.81
CA PHE A 242 -16.66 -9.33 3.38
C PHE A 242 -16.37 -10.26 4.57
N SER A 243 -15.85 -9.73 5.67
CA SER A 243 -15.61 -10.51 6.91
C SER A 243 -16.91 -11.07 7.52
N ILE A 244 -18.02 -10.32 7.48
CA ILE A 244 -19.33 -10.79 7.94
C ILE A 244 -19.86 -11.92 7.03
N LEU A 245 -19.81 -11.74 5.71
CA LEU A 245 -20.22 -12.76 4.73
C LEU A 245 -19.37 -14.03 4.87
N GLN A 246 -18.06 -13.87 5.00
CA GLN A 246 -17.12 -14.97 5.26
C GLN A 246 -17.47 -15.70 6.57
N GLY A 247 -17.76 -14.96 7.65
CA GLY A 247 -18.20 -15.53 8.92
C GLY A 247 -19.53 -16.29 8.84
N ILE A 248 -20.47 -15.88 7.98
CA ILE A 248 -21.71 -16.62 7.69
C ILE A 248 -21.38 -17.89 6.90
N ILE A 249 -20.56 -17.79 5.85
CA ILE A 249 -20.12 -18.93 5.03
C ILE A 249 -19.41 -19.98 5.90
N ASP A 250 -18.54 -19.57 6.82
CA ASP A 250 -17.78 -20.49 7.67
C ASP A 250 -18.66 -21.12 8.77
N LYS A 251 -19.70 -20.43 9.25
CA LYS A 251 -20.76 -21.04 10.07
C LYS A 251 -21.56 -22.09 9.29
N ILE A 252 -21.94 -21.79 8.04
CA ILE A 252 -22.62 -22.74 7.15
C ILE A 252 -21.74 -23.97 6.91
N LYS A 253 -20.46 -23.78 6.55
CA LYS A 253 -19.48 -24.87 6.43
C LYS A 253 -19.37 -25.69 7.72
N GLY A 254 -19.37 -25.06 8.89
CA GLY A 254 -19.33 -25.76 10.18
C GLY A 254 -20.56 -26.64 10.46
N ILE A 255 -21.72 -26.32 9.87
CA ILE A 255 -22.94 -27.14 9.96
C ILE A 255 -22.86 -28.32 8.98
N PHE A 256 -22.46 -28.08 7.73
CA PHE A 256 -22.41 -29.12 6.69
C PHE A 256 -21.17 -30.02 6.75
N ILE A 257 -20.05 -29.52 7.27
CA ILE A 257 -18.81 -30.27 7.52
C ILE A 257 -18.77 -30.56 9.02
N SER A 258 -19.69 -31.40 9.48
CA SER A 258 -19.52 -32.04 10.78
C SER A 258 -18.21 -32.84 10.76
N PRO A 259 -17.32 -32.70 11.76
CA PRO A 259 -16.13 -33.51 11.82
C PRO A 259 -16.55 -34.97 11.96
N ASN A 260 -16.20 -35.80 10.98
CA ASN A 260 -16.37 -37.25 11.07
C ASN A 260 -15.52 -37.75 12.25
N THR A 261 -16.13 -37.85 13.43
CA THR A 261 -15.58 -38.57 14.57
C THR A 261 -15.60 -40.05 14.25
N ILE A 262 -14.53 -40.49 13.59
CA ILE A 262 -14.16 -41.89 13.44
C ILE A 262 -14.06 -42.46 14.87
N LYS A 263 -14.97 -43.39 15.18
CA LYS A 263 -14.89 -44.25 16.36
C LYS A 263 -14.12 -45.52 16.02
#